data_AF-A0AB34HVU4-F1
#
_entry.id   AF-A0AB34HVU4-F1
#
_cell.length_a   1.000
_cell.length_b   1.000
_cell.length_c   1.000
_cell.angle_alpha   90.00
_cell.angle_beta   90.00
_cell.angle_gamma   90.00
#
_symmetry.space_group_name_H-M   'P 1'
#
loop_
_entity.id
_entity.type
_entity.pdbx_description
1 polymer ?
#
loop_
_entity_poly.entity_id
_entity_poly.type
_entity_poly.pdbx_seq_one_letter_code
_entity_poly.pdbx_strand_id
1 'polypeptide(L)'
;MLCTRTPWFNGWGFNLPRGQSLLDKWNLIPEGIDILMTHGPPLGFRDWVPKELQRVGCVELLNTVQRRVRPKLHVFGGIHEGYGIMTDGYTTYINASTCTVSFQPTNPPIIFDLPNPQGS
;
A
#
# COMPACT_ATOMS: atom_id res chain seq x y z
N MET A 1 -9.99 4.42 -4.62
CA MET A 1 -9.21 4.93 -5.79
C MET A 1 -8.05 3.99 -6.06
N LEU A 2 -7.83 3.61 -7.32
CA LEU A 2 -6.66 2.83 -7.73
C LEU A 2 -5.53 3.79 -8.12
N CYS A 3 -4.41 3.77 -7.40
CA CYS A 3 -3.21 4.50 -7.81
C CYS A 3 -2.07 3.53 -8.13
N THR A 4 -1.72 3.45 -9.41
CA THR A 4 -0.73 2.48 -9.92
C THR A 4 0.72 2.89 -9.68
N ARG A 5 0.97 4.12 -9.20
CA ARG A 5 2.33 4.65 -9.07
C ARG A 5 3.00 4.14 -7.79
N THR A 6 4.29 3.83 -7.85
CA THR A 6 5.10 3.42 -6.70
C THR A 6 6.42 4.19 -6.68
N PRO A 7 7.12 4.29 -5.53
CA PRO A 7 8.50 4.74 -5.52
C PRO A 7 9.34 3.94 -6.51
N TRP A 8 10.33 4.60 -7.10
CA TRP A 8 11.26 3.93 -8.00
C TRP A 8 11.89 2.69 -7.35
N PHE A 9 11.83 1.56 -8.07
CA PHE A 9 12.36 0.27 -7.67
C PHE A 9 12.74 -0.53 -8.92
N ASN A 10 14.03 -0.77 -9.13
CA ASN A 10 14.59 -1.59 -10.22
C ASN A 10 14.13 -1.22 -11.65
N GLY A 11 13.70 0.03 -11.88
CA GLY A 11 13.23 0.49 -13.18
C GLY A 11 11.91 -0.16 -13.65
N TRP A 12 11.12 -0.69 -12.72
CA TRP A 12 9.86 -1.34 -13.05
C TRP A 12 8.76 -0.36 -13.45
N GLY A 13 7.70 -0.88 -14.06
CA GLY A 13 6.57 -0.08 -14.54
C GLY A 13 5.95 0.79 -13.44
N PHE A 14 5.40 1.94 -13.83
CA PHE A 14 4.68 2.87 -12.96
C PHE A 14 5.49 3.53 -11.83
N ASN A 15 6.82 3.44 -11.86
CA ASN A 15 7.69 4.14 -10.93
C ASN A 15 7.64 5.68 -11.10
N LEU A 16 7.78 6.40 -10.00
CA LEU A 16 8.07 7.83 -9.95
C LEU A 16 9.21 8.09 -8.94
N PRO A 17 10.02 9.15 -9.15
CA PRO A 17 11.02 9.53 -8.16
C PRO A 17 10.35 9.89 -6.83
N ARG A 18 11.03 9.57 -5.72
CA ARG A 18 10.60 9.96 -4.38
C ARG A 18 10.53 11.49 -4.27
N GLY A 19 9.69 11.98 -3.36
CA GLY A 19 9.47 13.42 -3.16
C GLY A 19 8.25 13.95 -3.91
N GLN A 20 8.37 15.16 -4.47
CA GLN A 20 7.23 15.94 -4.97
C GLN A 20 6.39 15.20 -6.02
N SER A 21 7.02 14.51 -6.98
CA SER A 21 6.29 13.82 -8.04
C SER A 21 5.36 12.71 -7.53
N LEU A 22 5.73 12.03 -6.44
CA LEU A 22 4.85 11.07 -5.78
C LEU A 22 3.79 11.77 -4.95
N LEU A 23 4.18 12.80 -4.19
CA LEU A 23 3.25 13.58 -3.38
C LEU A 23 2.12 14.18 -4.22
N ASP A 24 2.43 14.71 -5.41
CA ASP A 24 1.43 15.25 -6.35
C ASP A 24 0.41 14.19 -6.77
N LYS A 25 0.80 12.92 -6.87
CA LYS A 25 -0.12 11.81 -7.14
C LYS A 25 -0.94 11.44 -5.92
N TRP A 26 -0.34 11.44 -4.74
CA TRP A 26 -1.04 11.15 -3.49
C TRP A 26 -2.04 12.24 -3.12
N ASN A 27 -1.78 13.50 -3.50
CA ASN A 27 -2.70 14.61 -3.33
C ASN A 27 -3.99 14.46 -4.16
N LEU A 28 -3.99 13.63 -5.20
CA LEU A 28 -5.20 13.32 -5.97
C LEU A 28 -6.15 12.36 -5.22
N ILE A 29 -5.70 11.74 -4.13
CA ILE A 29 -6.55 10.84 -3.33
C ILE A 29 -7.58 11.70 -2.59
N PRO A 30 -8.89 11.54 -2.86
CA PRO A 30 -9.92 12.29 -2.17
C PRO A 30 -10.00 11.88 -0.70
N GLU A 31 -10.45 12.81 0.13
CA GLU A 31 -10.79 12.53 1.53
C GLU A 31 -12.12 11.76 1.63
N GLY A 32 -12.36 11.12 2.77
CA GLY A 32 -13.61 10.39 3.03
C GLY A 32 -13.74 9.05 2.32
N ILE A 33 -12.68 8.54 1.68
CA ILE A 33 -12.70 7.18 1.13
C ILE A 33 -12.52 6.14 2.23
N ASP A 34 -13.31 5.06 2.17
CA ASP A 34 -13.13 3.93 3.09
C ASP A 34 -11.96 3.02 2.67
N ILE A 35 -11.73 2.87 1.37
CA ILE A 35 -10.79 1.89 0.80
C ILE A 35 -9.81 2.57 -0.17
N LEU A 36 -8.52 2.46 0.14
CA LEU A 36 -7.41 2.87 -0.72
C LEU A 36 -6.72 1.65 -1.34
N MET A 37 -6.43 1.71 -2.64
CA MET A 37 -5.66 0.68 -3.35
C MET A 37 -4.46 1.32 -4.02
N THR A 38 -3.27 0.83 -3.71
CA THR A 38 -2.02 1.22 -4.37
C THR A 38 -1.25 -0.02 -4.82
N HIS A 39 -0.37 0.13 -5.81
CA HIS A 39 0.44 -1.02 -6.21
C HIS A 39 1.48 -1.41 -5.13
N GLY A 40 2.11 -0.44 -4.48
CA GLY A 40 3.14 -0.65 -3.46
C GLY A 40 2.79 -0.09 -2.09
N PRO A 41 3.57 -0.45 -1.05
CA PRO A 41 3.24 -0.14 0.34
C PRO A 41 3.58 1.31 0.77
N PRO A 42 2.88 1.83 1.79
CA PRO A 42 3.38 2.97 2.56
C PRO A 42 4.57 2.54 3.43
N LEU A 43 5.41 3.49 3.83
CA LEU A 43 6.57 3.21 4.69
C LEU A 43 6.13 2.53 5.99
N GLY A 44 6.85 1.48 6.40
CA GLY A 44 6.69 0.79 7.68
C GLY A 44 5.65 -0.34 7.68
N PHE A 45 4.73 -0.37 6.71
CA PHE A 45 3.68 -1.39 6.62
C PHE A 45 3.99 -2.39 5.52
N ARG A 46 4.44 -3.58 5.93
CA ARG A 46 4.67 -4.73 5.03
C ARG A 46 5.60 -4.41 3.83
N ASP A 47 6.60 -3.58 4.07
CA ASP A 47 7.51 -2.99 3.08
C ASP A 47 9.00 -3.33 3.32
N TRP A 48 9.28 -4.32 4.18
CA TRP A 48 10.64 -4.80 4.43
C TRP A 48 11.09 -5.76 3.32
N VAL A 49 12.27 -5.51 2.76
CA VAL A 49 12.92 -6.38 1.78
C VAL A 49 14.16 -7.01 2.42
N PRO A 50 14.10 -8.28 2.87
CA PRO A 50 15.19 -8.95 3.57
C PRO A 50 16.50 -8.98 2.78
N LYS A 51 16.44 -9.17 1.45
CA LYS A 51 17.63 -9.23 0.59
C LYS A 51 18.41 -7.93 0.54
N GLU A 52 17.72 -6.80 0.71
CA GLU A 52 18.31 -5.46 0.65
C GLU A 52 18.48 -4.84 2.04
N LEU A 53 18.05 -5.54 3.10
CA LEU A 53 18.06 -5.09 4.50
C LEU A 53 17.48 -3.68 4.68
N GLN A 54 16.43 -3.36 3.92
CA GLN A 54 15.83 -2.02 3.93
C GLN A 54 14.31 -2.02 3.80
N ARG A 55 13.73 -0.87 4.14
CA ARG A 55 12.32 -0.52 3.96
C ARG A 55 12.16 0.24 2.65
N VAL A 56 11.25 -0.21 1.79
CA VAL A 56 11.07 0.37 0.46
C VAL A 56 9.77 1.16 0.30
N GLY A 57 8.93 1.21 1.34
CA GLY A 57 7.65 1.90 1.30
C GLY A 57 7.78 3.42 1.08
N CYS A 58 6.67 4.04 0.68
CA CYS A 58 6.63 5.48 0.41
C CYS A 58 6.30 6.29 1.68
N VAL A 59 7.18 7.22 2.07
CA VAL A 59 6.96 8.15 3.20
C VAL A 59 5.75 9.04 2.95
N GLU A 60 5.63 9.60 1.74
CA GLU A 60 4.52 10.52 1.44
C GLU A 60 3.17 9.82 1.37
N LEU A 61 3.15 8.55 0.96
CA LEU A 61 1.94 7.73 1.04
C LEU A 61 1.55 7.48 2.49
N LEU A 62 2.51 7.15 3.36
CA LEU A 62 2.26 6.99 4.80
C LEU A 62 1.66 8.27 5.40
N ASN A 63 2.28 9.42 5.15
CA ASN A 63 1.79 10.72 5.62
C ASN A 63 0.37 10.99 5.11
N THR A 64 0.11 10.71 3.82
CA THR A 64 -1.21 10.88 3.20
C THR A 64 -2.26 10.01 3.87
N VAL A 65 -1.95 8.72 4.10
CA VAL A 65 -2.86 7.75 4.70
C VAL A 65 -3.15 8.09 6.16
N GLN A 66 -2.13 8.33 6.98
CA GLN A 66 -2.32 8.51 8.42
C GLN A 66 -2.85 9.88 8.82
N ARG A 67 -2.50 10.94 8.07
CA ARG A 67 -2.78 12.32 8.49
C ARG A 67 -3.95 12.96 7.75
N ARG A 68 -4.20 12.59 6.50
CA ARG A 68 -5.18 13.27 5.64
C ARG A 68 -6.35 12.36 5.26
N VAL A 69 -6.07 11.27 4.55
CA VAL A 69 -7.12 10.44 3.94
C VAL A 69 -7.78 9.53 4.96
N ARG A 70 -6.98 8.89 5.82
CA ARG A 70 -7.41 7.96 6.88
C ARG A 70 -8.47 6.96 6.38
N PRO A 71 -8.16 6.11 5.39
CA PRO A 71 -9.06 5.04 4.98
C PRO A 71 -9.17 3.98 6.07
N LYS A 72 -10.28 3.23 6.10
CA LYS A 72 -10.42 2.05 6.97
C LYS A 72 -9.52 0.91 6.49
N LEU A 73 -9.34 0.80 5.17
CA LEU A 73 -8.57 -0.26 4.53
C LEU A 73 -7.62 0.32 3.46
N HIS A 74 -6.34 -0.07 3.53
CA HIS A 74 -5.34 0.19 2.50
C HIS A 74 -4.77 -1.13 1.99
N VAL A 75 -5.11 -1.49 0.75
CA VAL A 75 -4.63 -2.71 0.09
C VAL A 75 -3.53 -2.38 -0.92
N PHE A 76 -2.46 -3.17 -0.89
CA PHE A 76 -1.33 -3.06 -1.82
C PHE A 76 -0.64 -4.40 -2.03
N GLY A 77 0.43 -4.41 -2.83
CA GLY A 77 1.26 -5.59 -3.05
C GLY A 77 2.68 -5.21 -3.41
N GLY A 78 3.25 -5.87 -4.42
CA GLY A 78 4.56 -5.58 -4.98
C GLY A 78 5.74 -6.12 -4.16
N ILE A 79 5.67 -6.04 -2.83
CA ILE A 79 6.68 -6.62 -1.94
C ILE A 79 6.23 -8.02 -1.53
N HIS A 80 6.71 -9.04 -2.22
CA HIS A 80 6.27 -10.43 -2.05
C HIS A 80 6.58 -10.97 -0.66
N GLU A 81 7.71 -10.55 -0.07
CA GLU A 81 8.11 -10.87 1.30
C GLU A 81 7.16 -10.30 2.34
N GLY A 82 6.41 -9.27 1.97
CA GLY A 82 5.52 -8.54 2.84
C GLY A 82 4.10 -9.11 2.94
N TYR A 83 3.74 -10.20 2.24
CA TYR A 83 2.37 -10.75 2.26
C TYR A 83 1.79 -10.82 3.69
N GLY A 84 0.56 -10.34 3.88
CA GLY A 84 -0.14 -10.36 5.17
C GLY A 84 -0.74 -9.03 5.59
N ILE A 85 -1.15 -8.94 6.86
CA ILE A 85 -1.99 -7.87 7.41
C ILE A 85 -1.25 -7.13 8.55
N MET A 86 -1.45 -5.83 8.66
CA MET A 86 -1.01 -5.00 9.79
C MET A 86 -2.05 -3.90 10.06
N THR A 87 -2.04 -3.29 11.25
CA THR A 87 -2.87 -2.12 11.56
C THR A 87 -2.10 -1.09 12.38
N ASP A 88 -2.46 0.18 12.23
CA ASP A 88 -2.01 1.28 13.11
C ASP A 88 -3.04 1.65 14.18
N GLY A 89 -4.04 0.80 14.40
CA GLY A 89 -5.15 1.03 15.32
C GLY A 89 -6.37 1.71 14.67
N TYR A 90 -6.23 2.25 13.45
CA TYR A 90 -7.35 2.80 12.68
C TYR A 90 -7.42 2.18 11.28
N THR A 91 -6.35 2.30 10.50
CA THR A 91 -6.27 1.76 9.14
C THR A 91 -5.79 0.31 9.22
N THR A 92 -6.45 -0.59 8.49
CA THR A 92 -5.91 -1.92 8.19
C THR A 92 -5.11 -1.88 6.90
N TYR A 93 -3.88 -2.38 6.93
CA TYR A 93 -2.96 -2.47 5.80
C TYR A 93 -2.83 -3.92 5.35
N ILE A 94 -3.16 -4.21 4.10
CA ILE A 94 -3.10 -5.56 3.54
C ILE A 94 -2.12 -5.57 2.38
N ASN A 95 -1.04 -6.34 2.53
CA ASN A 95 -0.20 -6.74 1.41
C ASN A 95 -0.76 -8.05 0.82
N ALA A 96 -1.42 -7.93 -0.32
CA ALA A 96 -2.09 -9.01 -1.03
C ALA A 96 -1.23 -9.63 -2.15
N SER A 97 0.10 -9.62 -2.00
CA SER A 97 1.01 -10.27 -2.97
C SER A 97 0.74 -11.77 -3.05
N THR A 98 0.03 -12.21 -4.10
CA THR A 98 -0.26 -13.64 -4.36
C THR A 98 1.01 -14.42 -4.70
N CYS A 99 1.92 -13.80 -5.44
CA CYS A 99 3.20 -14.39 -5.78
C CYS A 99 4.18 -14.32 -4.60
N THR A 100 4.92 -15.40 -4.38
CA THR A 100 6.03 -15.47 -3.44
C THR A 100 7.33 -14.96 -4.08
N VAL A 101 8.41 -14.89 -3.30
CA VAL A 101 9.77 -14.59 -3.82
C VAL A 101 10.27 -15.59 -4.86
N SER A 102 9.68 -16.79 -4.90
CA SER A 102 9.97 -17.85 -5.87
C SER A 102 9.10 -17.74 -7.13
N PHE A 103 8.37 -16.63 -7.30
CA PHE A 103 7.44 -16.39 -8.40
C PHE A 103 6.32 -17.42 -8.53
N GLN A 104 5.98 -18.08 -7.42
CA GLN A 104 4.86 -19.02 -7.36
C GLN A 104 3.63 -18.32 -6.76
N PRO A 105 2.44 -18.39 -7.40
CA PRO A 105 1.22 -17.74 -6.93
C PRO A 105 0.53 -18.55 -5.82
N THR A 106 1.24 -18.80 -4.72
CA THR A 106 0.82 -19.73 -3.65
C THR A 106 0.39 -19.04 -2.37
N ASN A 107 0.53 -17.72 -2.24
CA ASN A 107 -0.06 -17.02 -1.10
C ASN A 107 -1.58 -16.99 -1.27
N PRO A 108 -2.36 -17.44 -0.26
CA PRO A 108 -3.80 -17.51 -0.39
C PRO A 108 -4.44 -16.11 -0.44
N PRO A 109 -5.63 -15.97 -1.06
CA PRO A 109 -6.40 -14.74 -0.97
C PRO A 109 -6.66 -14.34 0.49
N ILE A 110 -6.60 -13.05 0.78
CA ILE A 110 -6.96 -12.50 2.08
C ILE A 110 -8.41 -12.02 2.00
N ILE A 111 -9.26 -12.58 2.86
CA ILE A 111 -10.66 -12.15 3.02
C ILE A 111 -10.71 -11.09 4.11
N PHE A 112 -11.41 -9.99 3.84
CA PHE A 112 -11.57 -8.88 4.79
C PHE A 112 -12.99 -8.33 4.74
N ASP A 113 -13.63 -8.27 5.90
CA ASP A 113 -14.99 -7.77 6.05
C ASP A 113 -14.97 -6.31 6.51
N LEU A 114 -15.71 -5.46 5.81
CA LEU A 114 -16.00 -4.09 6.23
C LEU A 114 -17.49 -3.98 6.55
N PRO A 115 -17.86 -3.27 7.64
CA PRO A 115 -19.26 -2.93 7.85
C PRO A 115 -19.75 -2.07 6.68
N ASN A 116 -20.99 -2.30 6.27
CA ASN A 116 -21.65 -1.42 5.30
C ASN A 116 -21.60 0.03 5.80
N PRO A 117 -21.47 1.02 4.90
CA PRO A 117 -21.58 2.42 5.27
C PRO A 117 -22.88 2.64 6.04
N GLN A 118 -22.79 3.20 7.25
CA GLN A 118 -23.99 3.66 7.94
C GLN A 118 -24.51 4.88 7.17
N GLY A 119 -25.79 4.84 6.80
CA GLY A 119 -26.40 5.79 5.88
C GLY A 119 -26.29 7.25 6.31
N SER A 120 -26.18 8.09 5.28
CA SER A 120 -26.20 9.57 5.23
C SER A 120 -27.42 10.22 5.86
#